data_AF-A0A844EBY7-F1
#
_entry.id   AF-A0A844EBY7-F1
#
_cell.length_a   1.000
_cell.length_b   1.000
_cell.length_c   1.000
_cell.angle_alpha   90.00
_cell.angle_beta   90.00
_cell.angle_gamma   90.00
#
_symmetry.space_group_name_H-M   'P 1'
#
loop_
_entity.id
_entity.type
_entity.pdbx_description
1 polymer ?
#
loop_
_entity_poly.entity_id
_entity_poly.type
_entity_poly.pdbx_seq_one_letter_code
_entity_poly.pdbx_strand_id
1 'polypeptide(L)'
;MKKIVKFVGILLAFVAFAMVASPQSARAAHSNYRVKTLKTYRIQTNSGSNVAFHAKPGTKATLWVNPDSVNAKQIKSSVFHKKGIKLSSYKTTTWFVQTKVRIYQHSKSATYYYVNNRYGSVVGYVRTNALKRGFSPYGYQITGIKWYGKYDSFHVKSAYKQKNVYVWNYTHTKRVANLKHYPGANFAKTA
;
A
#
# COMPACT_ATOMS: atom_id res chain seq x y z
N MET A 1 -8.80 72.99 41.73
CA MET A 1 -9.36 71.63 41.79
C MET A 1 -10.01 71.28 40.45
N LYS A 2 -9.38 70.42 39.64
CA LYS A 2 -9.89 69.68 38.47
C LYS A 2 -8.67 69.27 37.65
N LYS A 3 -8.46 67.96 37.43
CA LYS A 3 -7.42 67.28 36.62
C LYS A 3 -6.45 66.35 37.38
N ILE A 4 -6.91 65.46 38.29
CA ILE A 4 -6.10 64.31 38.76
C ILE A 4 -6.97 63.04 38.96
N VAL A 5 -7.95 62.77 38.08
CA VAL A 5 -8.75 61.53 38.19
C VAL A 5 -9.07 60.95 36.82
N LYS A 6 -8.05 60.49 36.06
CA LYS A 6 -8.26 59.68 34.83
C LYS A 6 -7.11 58.72 34.49
N PHE A 7 -6.38 58.20 35.48
CA PHE A 7 -5.32 57.19 35.19
C PHE A 7 -5.38 55.89 36.00
N VAL A 8 -6.34 55.72 36.92
CA VAL A 8 -6.46 54.48 37.71
C VAL A 8 -7.42 53.46 37.06
N GLY A 9 -8.26 53.88 36.11
CA GLY A 9 -9.24 52.99 35.46
C GLY A 9 -8.72 52.11 34.31
N ILE A 10 -7.49 52.33 33.84
CA ILE A 10 -6.95 51.62 32.66
C ILE A 10 -5.99 50.48 33.05
N LEU A 11 -5.42 50.49 34.25
CA LEU A 11 -4.47 49.45 34.67
C LEU A 11 -5.14 48.18 35.23
N LEU A 12 -6.41 48.24 35.65
CA LEU A 12 -7.15 47.07 36.16
C LEU A 12 -7.78 46.20 35.06
N ALA A 13 -7.84 46.69 33.82
CA ALA A 13 -8.34 45.92 32.68
C ALA A 13 -7.28 44.98 32.05
N PHE A 14 -5.99 45.22 32.31
CA PHE A 14 -4.91 44.40 31.74
C PHE A 14 -4.51 43.20 32.61
N VAL A 15 -4.80 43.21 33.90
CA VAL A 15 -4.48 42.08 34.80
C VAL A 15 -5.57 40.98 34.75
N ALA A 16 -6.79 41.31 34.33
CA ALA A 16 -7.87 40.33 34.18
C ALA A 16 -7.78 39.47 32.91
N PHE A 17 -6.93 39.82 31.94
CA PHE A 17 -6.76 39.03 30.70
C PHE A 17 -5.60 38.02 30.75
N ALA A 18 -4.85 37.96 31.86
CA ALA A 18 -3.71 37.06 32.02
C ALA A 18 -4.08 35.65 32.56
N MET A 19 -5.37 35.34 32.74
CA MET A 19 -5.84 34.04 33.23
C MET A 19 -6.56 33.17 32.18
N VAL A 20 -6.45 33.48 30.88
CA VAL A 20 -6.92 32.55 29.83
C VAL A 20 -5.83 32.37 28.79
N ALA A 21 -4.91 31.46 29.10
CA ALA A 21 -4.09 30.66 28.19
C ALA A 21 -2.73 30.45 28.86
N SER A 22 -2.69 29.63 29.90
CA SER A 22 -1.56 28.71 29.96
C SER A 22 -1.56 28.02 28.59
N PRO A 23 -0.50 28.10 27.77
CA PRO A 23 -0.34 27.13 26.72
C PRO A 23 -0.06 25.84 27.47
N GLN A 24 -1.12 25.16 27.91
CA GLN A 24 -1.09 23.75 28.16
C GLN A 24 -0.53 23.23 26.86
N SER A 25 0.75 22.85 26.89
CA SER A 25 1.44 22.28 25.74
C SER A 25 0.47 21.25 25.22
N ALA A 26 -0.17 21.56 24.10
CA ALA A 26 -1.18 20.70 23.54
C ALA A 26 -0.36 19.49 23.17
N ARG A 27 -0.37 18.48 24.06
CA ARG A 27 0.15 17.16 23.79
C ARG A 27 -0.52 16.82 22.49
N ALA A 28 0.24 16.93 21.40
CA ALA A 28 -0.27 16.74 20.07
C ALA A 28 -0.79 15.31 20.09
N ALA A 29 -2.10 15.16 20.25
CA ALA A 29 -2.75 13.89 20.07
C ALA A 29 -2.23 13.42 18.72
N HIS A 30 -1.60 12.24 18.69
CA HIS A 30 -1.15 11.66 17.44
C HIS A 30 -2.38 11.42 16.58
N SER A 31 -2.83 12.47 15.88
CA SER A 31 -4.13 12.51 15.26
C SER A 31 -4.09 11.50 14.13
N ASN A 32 -5.11 10.64 14.09
CA ASN A 32 -5.24 9.66 13.03
C ASN A 32 -5.30 10.41 11.70
N TYR A 33 -4.67 9.82 10.68
CA TYR A 33 -4.72 10.37 9.33
C TYR A 33 -6.14 10.25 8.80
N ARG A 34 -6.68 11.31 8.19
CA ARG A 34 -7.97 11.25 7.48
C ARG A 34 -7.74 10.79 6.05
N VAL A 35 -8.63 9.95 5.54
CA VAL A 35 -8.53 9.38 4.20
C VAL A 35 -9.76 9.76 3.37
N LYS A 36 -9.53 10.23 2.14
CA LYS A 36 -10.56 10.43 1.11
C LYS A 36 -10.28 9.53 -0.07
N THR A 37 -11.20 8.63 -0.39
CA THR A 37 -11.12 7.82 -1.61
C THR A 37 -11.35 8.70 -2.83
N LEU A 38 -10.42 8.63 -3.78
CA LEU A 38 -10.48 9.35 -5.06
C LEU A 38 -10.93 8.44 -6.19
N LYS A 39 -10.53 7.16 -6.16
CA LYS A 39 -10.89 6.17 -7.17
C LYS A 39 -10.79 4.76 -6.60
N THR A 40 -11.77 3.93 -6.94
CA THR A 40 -11.73 2.48 -6.72
C THR A 40 -11.41 1.78 -8.04
N TYR A 41 -10.55 0.77 -7.98
CA TYR A 41 -10.13 -0.03 -9.11
C TYR A 41 -10.77 -1.40 -9.00
N ARG A 42 -11.42 -1.86 -10.08
CA ARG A 42 -11.99 -3.20 -10.17
C ARG A 42 -11.11 -4.06 -11.07
N ILE A 43 -10.84 -5.29 -10.67
CA ILE A 43 -10.20 -6.28 -11.54
C ILE A 43 -11.24 -6.70 -12.58
N GLN A 44 -10.94 -6.45 -13.86
CA GLN A 44 -11.83 -6.77 -14.99
C GLN A 44 -11.28 -7.91 -15.85
N THR A 45 -10.02 -8.27 -15.63
CA THR A 45 -9.32 -9.30 -16.37
C THR A 45 -8.93 -10.42 -15.41
N ASN A 46 -8.93 -11.67 -15.88
CA ASN A 46 -8.46 -12.79 -15.06
C ASN A 46 -7.02 -12.56 -14.57
N SER A 47 -6.17 -11.95 -15.41
CA SER A 47 -4.80 -11.58 -15.08
C SER A 47 -4.65 -10.38 -14.12
N GLY A 48 -5.68 -9.56 -13.95
CA GLY A 48 -5.59 -8.32 -13.17
C GLY A 48 -4.71 -7.25 -13.83
N SER A 49 -4.41 -7.40 -15.12
CA SER A 49 -3.54 -6.48 -15.88
C SER A 49 -4.02 -5.03 -15.82
N ASN A 50 -5.33 -4.83 -15.77
CA ASN A 50 -5.97 -3.53 -15.75
C ASN A 50 -5.68 -2.75 -14.45
N VAL A 51 -5.27 -3.44 -13.37
CA VAL A 51 -4.91 -2.83 -12.08
C VAL A 51 -3.48 -3.16 -11.64
N ALA A 52 -2.67 -3.72 -12.54
CA ALA A 52 -1.28 -4.06 -12.29
C ALA A 52 -0.38 -2.82 -12.37
N PHE A 53 0.51 -2.68 -11.39
CA PHE A 53 1.54 -1.65 -11.32
C PHE A 53 2.85 -2.25 -10.82
N HIS A 54 3.97 -1.58 -11.11
CA HIS A 54 5.28 -1.95 -10.58
C HIS A 54 6.01 -0.70 -10.08
N ALA A 55 7.01 -0.92 -9.22
CA ALA A 55 7.85 0.16 -8.72
C ALA A 55 8.63 0.81 -9.86
N LYS A 56 8.64 2.14 -9.92
CA LYS A 56 9.52 2.85 -10.87
C LYS A 56 10.98 2.54 -10.53
N PRO A 57 11.85 2.34 -11.55
CA PRO A 57 13.29 2.21 -11.33
C PRO A 57 13.83 3.37 -10.48
N GLY A 58 14.70 3.05 -9.52
CA GLY A 58 15.32 4.05 -8.63
C GLY A 58 14.41 4.67 -7.57
N THR A 59 13.15 4.23 -7.43
CA THR A 59 12.26 4.79 -6.40
C THR A 59 12.80 4.54 -4.99
N LYS A 60 12.85 5.61 -4.18
CA LYS A 60 13.16 5.55 -2.73
C LYS A 60 11.91 5.40 -1.87
N ALA A 61 10.75 5.21 -2.50
CA ALA A 61 9.48 5.14 -1.80
C ALA A 61 9.37 3.88 -0.94
N THR A 62 8.66 4.05 0.17
CA THR A 62 8.34 2.99 1.12
C THR A 62 6.87 2.64 0.99
N LEU A 63 6.55 1.35 1.03
CA LEU A 63 5.20 0.83 1.23
C LEU A 63 4.96 0.71 2.74
N TRP A 64 3.94 1.39 3.23
CA TRP A 64 3.51 1.32 4.62
C TRP A 64 2.49 0.19 4.75
N VAL A 65 2.94 -0.95 5.30
CA VAL A 65 2.13 -2.16 5.41
C VAL A 65 0.96 -1.92 6.36
N ASN A 66 -0.25 -2.13 5.86
CA ASN A 66 -1.49 -1.98 6.62
C ASN A 66 -2.59 -2.86 6.02
N PRO A 67 -2.86 -4.05 6.60
CA PRO A 67 -3.88 -4.96 6.10
C PRO A 67 -5.32 -4.54 6.39
N ASP A 68 -5.54 -3.67 7.38
CA ASP A 68 -6.88 -3.44 7.96
C ASP A 68 -7.69 -2.36 7.22
N SER A 69 -7.28 -1.90 6.02
CA SER A 69 -7.63 -0.51 5.63
C SER A 69 -7.93 -0.21 4.16
N VAL A 70 -8.28 -1.18 3.31
CA VAL A 70 -8.60 -0.89 1.89
C VAL A 70 -9.62 0.26 1.70
N ASN A 71 -10.61 0.36 2.60
CA ASN A 71 -11.68 1.37 2.59
C ASN A 71 -11.68 2.25 3.85
N ALA A 72 -10.54 2.36 4.54
CA ALA A 72 -10.44 3.12 5.77
C ALA A 72 -10.76 4.61 5.55
N LYS A 73 -11.59 5.18 6.42
CA LYS A 73 -11.80 6.64 6.51
C LYS A 73 -10.75 7.33 7.38
N GLN A 74 -10.12 6.56 8.27
CA GLN A 74 -9.03 6.99 9.16
C GLN A 74 -7.93 5.94 9.23
N ILE A 75 -6.68 6.36 9.31
CA ILE A 75 -5.52 5.46 9.49
C ILE A 75 -4.80 5.86 10.78
N LYS A 76 -4.50 4.88 11.63
CA LYS A 76 -3.71 5.11 12.84
C LYS A 76 -2.38 5.75 12.51
N SER A 77 -1.97 6.72 13.30
CA SER A 77 -0.71 7.43 13.09
C SER A 77 0.50 6.47 12.99
N SER A 78 0.51 5.44 13.84
CA SER A 78 1.54 4.40 13.89
C SER A 78 1.83 3.71 12.56
N VAL A 79 0.88 3.64 11.63
CA VAL A 79 1.08 3.03 10.30
C VAL A 79 2.20 3.72 9.52
N PHE A 80 2.24 5.05 9.57
CA PHE A 80 3.25 5.85 8.84
C PHE A 80 4.51 6.12 9.65
N HIS A 81 4.55 5.71 10.91
CA HIS A 81 5.73 5.79 11.76
C HIS A 81 6.46 4.44 11.88
N LYS A 82 5.74 3.31 11.71
CA LYS A 82 6.32 1.96 11.67
C LYS A 82 7.16 1.80 10.41
N LYS A 83 8.46 1.46 10.53
CA LYS A 83 9.35 1.20 9.37
C LYS A 83 8.62 0.34 8.32
N GLY A 84 8.24 0.95 7.20
CA GLY A 84 7.65 0.25 6.07
C GLY A 84 8.70 -0.49 5.25
N ILE A 85 8.28 -1.13 4.17
CA ILE A 85 9.20 -1.85 3.27
C ILE A 85 9.62 -0.95 2.10
N LYS A 86 10.91 -0.96 1.76
CA LYS A 86 11.40 -0.25 0.59
C LYS A 86 10.90 -0.93 -0.68
N LEU A 87 10.29 -0.17 -1.59
CA LEU A 87 9.83 -0.71 -2.87
C LEU A 87 10.98 -1.27 -3.72
N SER A 88 12.18 -0.71 -3.60
CA SER A 88 13.36 -1.18 -4.34
C SER A 88 13.76 -2.62 -3.99
N SER A 89 13.50 -3.07 -2.76
CA SER A 89 13.71 -4.46 -2.34
C SER A 89 12.72 -5.44 -2.98
N TYR A 90 11.63 -4.92 -3.57
CA TYR A 90 10.54 -5.70 -4.19
C TYR A 90 10.46 -5.43 -5.70
N LYS A 91 11.62 -5.35 -6.37
CA LYS A 91 11.71 -5.02 -7.81
C LYS A 91 10.94 -5.97 -8.73
N THR A 92 10.84 -7.26 -8.36
CA THR A 92 10.14 -8.30 -9.13
C THR A 92 8.64 -8.33 -8.84
N THR A 93 8.15 -7.53 -7.89
CA THR A 93 6.76 -7.57 -7.45
C THR A 93 5.85 -6.71 -8.33
N THR A 94 4.73 -7.30 -8.75
CA THR A 94 3.59 -6.56 -9.29
C THR A 94 2.63 -6.22 -8.15
N TRP A 95 2.31 -4.93 -8.03
CA TRP A 95 1.39 -4.34 -7.09
C TRP A 95 0.03 -4.14 -7.75
N PHE A 96 -1.02 -4.75 -7.21
CA PHE A 96 -2.38 -4.62 -7.70
C PHE A 96 -3.07 -3.52 -6.92
N VAL A 97 -3.36 -2.41 -7.60
CA VAL A 97 -4.00 -1.24 -6.99
C VAL A 97 -5.47 -1.52 -6.75
N GLN A 98 -5.94 -1.28 -5.53
CA GLN A 98 -7.36 -1.41 -5.17
C GLN A 98 -8.03 -0.04 -5.07
N THR A 99 -7.38 0.93 -4.42
CA THR A 99 -7.90 2.30 -4.31
C THR A 99 -6.79 3.33 -4.49
N LYS A 100 -7.16 4.49 -5.03
CA LYS A 100 -6.37 5.73 -4.99
C LYS A 100 -7.01 6.64 -3.96
N VAL A 101 -6.23 7.10 -3.00
CA VAL A 101 -6.71 7.89 -1.86
C VAL A 101 -5.89 9.15 -1.68
N ARG A 102 -6.51 10.20 -1.13
CA ARG A 102 -5.82 11.36 -0.55
C ARG A 102 -5.78 11.17 0.97
N ILE A 103 -4.59 11.18 1.55
CA ILE A 103 -4.39 11.06 2.99
C ILE A 103 -3.97 12.42 3.53
N TYR A 104 -4.62 12.85 4.60
CA TYR A 104 -4.43 14.14 5.26
C TYR A 104 -3.84 13.94 6.65
N GLN A 105 -2.87 14.76 7.01
CA GLN A 105 -2.30 14.87 8.34
C GLN A 105 -2.10 16.35 8.66
N HIS A 106 -2.90 16.88 9.59
CA HIS A 106 -2.94 18.32 9.87
C HIS A 106 -3.14 19.12 8.55
N SER A 107 -2.27 20.10 8.27
CA SER A 107 -2.29 20.91 7.04
C SER A 107 -1.65 20.25 5.81
N LYS A 108 -1.07 19.06 5.96
CA LYS A 108 -0.37 18.35 4.86
C LYS A 108 -1.24 17.25 4.29
N SER A 109 -1.09 16.99 2.99
CA SER A 109 -1.76 15.87 2.35
C SER A 109 -0.97 15.31 1.17
N ALA A 110 -1.24 14.07 0.84
CA ALA A 110 -0.63 13.41 -0.31
C ALA A 110 -1.51 12.30 -0.87
N THR A 111 -1.23 11.95 -2.13
CA THR A 111 -1.97 10.91 -2.84
C THR A 111 -1.21 9.58 -2.76
N TYR A 112 -1.94 8.53 -2.39
CA TYR A 112 -1.42 7.17 -2.25
C TYR A 112 -2.27 6.20 -3.05
N TYR A 113 -1.66 5.10 -3.47
CA TYR A 113 -2.36 3.87 -3.81
C TYR A 113 -2.39 2.96 -2.59
N TYR A 114 -3.53 2.34 -2.34
CA TYR A 114 -3.60 1.11 -1.56
C TYR A 114 -3.38 -0.06 -2.51
N VAL A 115 -2.33 -0.82 -2.25
CA VAL A 115 -1.86 -1.91 -3.12
C VAL A 115 -1.77 -3.21 -2.36
N ASN A 116 -1.97 -4.30 -3.08
CA ASN A 116 -1.73 -5.65 -2.61
C ASN A 116 -0.83 -6.39 -3.62
N ASN A 117 0.10 -7.22 -3.18
CA ASN A 117 0.68 -8.23 -4.05
C ASN A 117 -0.27 -9.44 -4.11
N ARG A 118 -0.80 -9.77 -5.29
CA ARG A 118 -2.01 -10.63 -5.45
C ARG A 118 -2.07 -11.93 -4.65
N TYR A 119 -0.92 -12.56 -4.39
CA TYR A 119 -0.80 -13.80 -3.61
C TYR A 119 0.16 -13.69 -2.43
N GLY A 120 0.70 -12.50 -2.17
CA GLY A 120 1.50 -12.26 -0.98
C GLY A 120 0.66 -11.62 0.12
N SER A 121 1.17 -11.68 1.34
CA SER A 121 0.57 -11.08 2.53
C SER A 121 0.88 -9.58 2.66
N VAL A 122 1.39 -8.94 1.60
CA VAL A 122 1.93 -7.59 1.67
C VAL A 122 0.98 -6.61 1.01
N VAL A 123 0.31 -5.85 1.86
CA VAL A 123 -0.70 -4.88 1.47
C VAL A 123 -0.47 -3.57 2.23
N GLY A 124 -0.73 -2.44 1.60
CA GLY A 124 -0.56 -1.15 2.26
C GLY A 124 -0.56 0.06 1.34
N TYR A 125 -0.08 1.18 1.88
CA TYR A 125 -0.10 2.47 1.19
C TYR A 125 1.25 2.86 0.61
N VAL A 126 1.25 3.31 -0.64
CA VAL A 126 2.44 3.77 -1.34
C VAL A 126 2.14 5.02 -2.16
N ARG A 127 3.10 5.94 -2.24
CA ARG A 127 2.94 7.19 -3.01
C ARG A 127 2.67 6.88 -4.49
N THR A 128 1.69 7.56 -5.08
CA THR A 128 1.29 7.24 -6.47
C THR A 128 2.40 7.49 -7.49
N ASN A 129 3.26 8.48 -7.26
CA ASN A 129 4.38 8.80 -8.15
C ASN A 129 5.48 7.73 -8.15
N ALA A 130 5.49 6.81 -7.19
CA ALA A 130 6.47 5.72 -7.06
C ALA A 130 6.15 4.50 -7.93
N LEU A 131 4.93 4.42 -8.47
CA LEU A 131 4.48 3.28 -9.28
C LEU A 131 4.27 3.68 -10.74
N LYS A 132 4.45 2.71 -11.64
CA LYS A 132 4.11 2.77 -13.07
C LYS A 132 3.13 1.65 -13.38
N ARG A 133 2.18 1.90 -14.29
CA ARG A 133 1.18 0.90 -14.71
C ARG A 133 1.83 -0.24 -15.49
N GLY A 134 1.30 -1.45 -15.36
CA GLY A 134 1.77 -2.68 -15.97
C GLY A 134 2.43 -3.64 -14.96
N PHE A 135 2.57 -4.90 -15.35
CA PHE A 135 3.32 -5.91 -14.60
C PHE A 135 4.78 -5.51 -14.41
N SER A 136 5.41 -6.01 -13.35
CA SER A 136 6.87 -5.84 -13.18
C SER A 136 7.62 -6.55 -14.32
N PRO A 137 8.55 -5.87 -15.01
CA PRO A 137 9.34 -6.49 -16.08
C PRO A 137 10.40 -7.46 -15.53
N TYR A 138 10.67 -7.43 -14.22
CA TYR A 138 11.64 -8.31 -13.56
C TYR A 138 10.98 -9.51 -12.87
N GLY A 139 9.64 -9.54 -12.85
CA GLY A 139 8.84 -10.57 -12.18
C GLY A 139 8.10 -11.48 -13.15
N TYR A 140 7.25 -12.34 -12.60
CA TYR A 140 6.30 -13.09 -13.42
C TYR A 140 5.14 -12.19 -13.84
N GLN A 141 4.63 -12.45 -15.03
CA GLN A 141 3.37 -11.89 -15.52
C GLN A 141 2.27 -12.93 -15.41
N ILE A 142 1.15 -12.56 -14.80
CA ILE A 142 -0.05 -13.39 -14.82
C ILE A 142 -0.69 -13.18 -16.18
N THR A 143 -0.75 -14.21 -17.01
CA THR A 143 -1.45 -14.17 -18.31
C THR A 143 -2.91 -14.60 -18.19
N GLY A 144 -3.24 -15.39 -17.16
CA GLY A 144 -4.60 -15.76 -16.80
C GLY A 144 -4.62 -16.55 -15.49
N ILE A 145 -5.79 -16.59 -14.86
CA ILE A 145 -6.08 -17.46 -13.72
C ILE A 145 -7.20 -18.40 -14.16
N LYS A 146 -7.05 -19.69 -13.86
CA LYS A 146 -8.08 -20.69 -14.07
C LYS A 146 -8.25 -21.45 -12.76
N TRP A 147 -9.43 -21.36 -12.17
CA TRP A 147 -9.79 -22.16 -11.01
C TRP A 147 -10.23 -23.53 -11.50
N TYR A 148 -9.70 -24.58 -10.90
CA TYR A 148 -9.99 -25.94 -11.30
C TYR A 148 -10.57 -26.67 -10.08
N GLY A 149 -11.88 -26.98 -10.15
CA GLY A 149 -12.65 -27.55 -9.04
C GLY A 149 -12.54 -29.08 -8.92
N LYS A 150 -11.53 -29.69 -9.54
CA LYS A 150 -11.32 -31.14 -9.53
C LYS A 150 -9.83 -31.45 -9.34
N TYR A 151 -9.53 -32.49 -8.59
CA TYR A 151 -8.17 -33.02 -8.52
C TYR A 151 -7.91 -33.79 -9.81
N ASP A 152 -6.98 -33.31 -10.64
CA ASP A 152 -6.63 -33.97 -11.89
C ASP A 152 -5.12 -33.95 -12.11
N SER A 153 -4.64 -35.03 -12.69
CA SER A 153 -3.23 -35.22 -13.03
C SER A 153 -2.96 -34.55 -14.37
N PHE A 154 -1.84 -33.86 -14.48
CA PHE A 154 -1.41 -33.30 -15.76
C PHE A 154 0.05 -33.60 -16.04
N HIS A 155 0.34 -33.67 -17.33
CA HIS A 155 1.70 -33.78 -17.83
C HIS A 155 2.15 -32.48 -18.48
N VAL A 156 3.47 -32.28 -18.47
CA VAL A 156 4.12 -31.22 -19.24
C VAL A 156 3.89 -31.51 -20.72
N LYS A 157 3.22 -30.59 -21.44
CA LYS A 157 3.03 -30.76 -22.89
C LYS A 157 4.39 -30.87 -23.57
N SER A 158 4.50 -31.69 -24.62
CA SER A 158 5.76 -31.93 -25.34
C SER A 158 6.49 -30.64 -25.75
N ALA A 159 5.75 -29.64 -26.22
CA ALA A 159 6.29 -28.32 -26.61
C ALA A 159 6.99 -27.55 -25.47
N TYR A 160 6.79 -27.94 -24.21
CA TYR A 160 7.40 -27.33 -23.02
C TYR A 160 8.43 -28.22 -22.31
N LYS A 161 8.61 -29.49 -22.73
CA LYS A 161 9.53 -30.43 -22.05
C LYS A 161 10.98 -29.96 -22.07
N GLN A 162 11.40 -29.25 -23.11
CA GLN A 162 12.76 -28.70 -23.22
C GLN A 162 12.85 -27.21 -22.84
N LYS A 163 11.74 -26.60 -22.42
CA LYS A 163 11.69 -25.19 -22.03
C LYS A 163 11.85 -25.05 -20.52
N ASN A 164 12.46 -23.95 -20.09
CA ASN A 164 12.51 -23.60 -18.66
C ASN A 164 11.13 -23.16 -18.19
N VAL A 165 10.30 -24.11 -17.77
CA VAL A 165 9.00 -23.86 -17.15
C VAL A 165 9.10 -24.19 -15.68
N TYR A 166 8.79 -23.22 -14.83
CA TYR A 166 8.98 -23.37 -13.38
C TYR A 166 7.65 -23.57 -12.68
N VAL A 167 7.61 -24.54 -11.77
CA VAL A 167 6.58 -24.65 -10.74
C VAL A 167 6.95 -23.70 -9.61
N TRP A 168 5.99 -22.93 -9.15
CA TRP A 168 6.14 -22.02 -8.02
C TRP A 168 5.26 -22.48 -6.87
N ASN A 169 5.64 -22.11 -5.64
CA ASN A 169 4.73 -22.24 -4.52
C ASN A 169 3.47 -21.38 -4.73
N TYR A 170 2.41 -21.65 -3.95
CA TYR A 170 1.12 -20.96 -4.08
C TYR A 170 1.23 -19.43 -4.01
N THR A 171 2.17 -18.91 -3.21
CA THR A 171 2.41 -17.46 -3.07
C THR A 171 3.28 -16.87 -4.20
N HIS A 172 3.73 -17.69 -5.15
CA HIS A 172 4.62 -17.34 -6.26
C HIS A 172 5.90 -16.61 -5.84
N THR A 173 6.46 -16.95 -4.67
CA THR A 173 7.68 -16.35 -4.12
C THR A 173 8.91 -17.24 -4.27
N LYS A 174 8.73 -18.56 -4.45
CA LYS A 174 9.81 -19.54 -4.56
C LYS A 174 9.58 -20.48 -5.74
N ARG A 175 10.62 -20.66 -6.57
CA ARG A 175 10.67 -21.73 -7.59
C ARG A 175 10.84 -23.05 -6.86
N VAL A 176 9.91 -23.96 -7.06
CA VAL A 176 9.91 -25.29 -6.44
C VAL A 176 10.57 -26.31 -7.35
N ALA A 177 10.30 -26.25 -8.65
CA ALA A 177 10.88 -27.16 -9.64
C ALA A 177 10.97 -26.50 -11.02
N ASN A 178 11.86 -27.02 -11.88
CA ASN A 178 11.85 -26.75 -13.31
C ASN A 178 11.40 -28.02 -14.04
N LEU A 179 10.30 -27.91 -14.78
CA LEU A 179 9.59 -29.02 -15.40
C LEU A 179 10.43 -29.80 -16.41
N LYS A 180 11.47 -29.18 -16.99
CA LYS A 180 12.37 -29.88 -17.92
C LYS A 180 13.16 -31.03 -17.28
N HIS A 181 13.36 -30.98 -15.96
CA HIS A 181 14.03 -32.07 -15.22
C HIS A 181 13.08 -33.22 -14.84
N TYR A 182 11.79 -33.07 -15.15
CA TYR A 182 10.74 -34.03 -14.79
C TYR A 182 9.81 -34.31 -15.99
N PRO A 183 10.35 -34.71 -17.16
CA PRO A 183 9.57 -34.78 -18.41
C PRO A 183 8.49 -35.88 -18.44
N GLY A 184 8.57 -36.86 -17.52
CA GLY A 184 7.60 -37.95 -17.35
C GLY A 184 6.81 -37.88 -16.04
N ALA A 185 6.97 -36.84 -15.24
CA ALA A 185 6.26 -36.74 -13.97
C ALA A 185 4.78 -36.43 -14.16
N ASN A 186 3.96 -37.00 -13.28
CA ASN A 186 2.58 -36.60 -13.04
C ASN A 186 2.57 -35.43 -12.07
N PHE A 187 1.96 -34.32 -12.46
CA PHE A 187 1.75 -33.18 -11.57
C PHE A 187 0.28 -33.11 -11.20
N ALA A 188 -0.02 -32.90 -9.92
CA ALA A 188 -1.38 -32.67 -9.47
C ALA A 188 -1.70 -31.17 -9.51
N LYS A 189 -2.85 -30.80 -10.06
CA LYS A 189 -3.43 -29.47 -9.80
C LYS A 189 -4.20 -29.54 -8.49
N THR A 190 -3.72 -28.81 -7.49
CA THR A 190 -4.48 -28.51 -6.29
C THR A 190 -5.20 -27.17 -6.45
N ALA A 191 -6.39 -27.04 -5.88
CA ALA A 191 -7.22 -25.83 -5.92
C ALA A 191 -6.50 -24.60 -5.33
#